data_AF-A0A445EHP4-F1
#
_entry.id   AF-A0A445EHP4-F1
#
_cell.length_a   1.000
_cell.length_b   1.000
_cell.length_c   1.000
_cell.angle_alpha   90.00
_cell.angle_beta   90.00
_cell.angle_gamma   90.00
#
_symmetry.space_group_name_H-M   'P 1'
#
loop_
_entity.id
_entity.type
_entity.pdbx_description
1 polymer ?
#
loop_
_entity_poly.entity_id
_entity_poly.type
_entity_poly.pdbx_seq_one_letter_code
_entity_poly.pdbx_strand_id
1 'polypeptide(L)'
;MTCLPVRRDCLILYLKCLCMIEPLFSMTTSPNPPIFVWYNAFNPQEDSSQHNIHFEKASVLFNLGALSTHITLSCDLSTVQGYRLAMDALYDASYWFFILWKLEAEKSSATIDLSVNCVQMLREMIAAQIADLTWNCPHSHSDGSSLAEYLVTLRCRKAYDLSTLGPLAENFVQSSIPQFLESKMKTRHVQTDPSDVTEQFLSGYCEAQSLLREACQTPSLDLLSEVGPVMIKDGNLVINLRGIGGDELPGNHNNMTIDRN
;
A
#
# COMPACT_ATOMS: atom_id res chain seq x y z
N MET A 1 -14.06 10.77 -16.56
CA MET A 1 -13.33 9.61 -16.00
C MET A 1 -11.90 10.04 -15.74
N THR A 2 -11.49 10.17 -14.49
CA THR A 2 -10.10 10.48 -14.12
C THR A 2 -9.23 9.23 -14.32
N CYS A 3 -8.07 9.38 -14.96
CA CYS A 3 -7.11 8.30 -15.20
C CYS A 3 -6.64 7.69 -13.86
N LEU A 4 -6.49 6.36 -13.77
CA LEU A 4 -6.12 5.65 -12.53
C LEU A 4 -4.86 6.23 -11.82
N PRO A 5 -3.79 6.63 -12.53
CA PRO A 5 -2.62 7.26 -11.92
C PRO A 5 -2.93 8.59 -11.22
N VAL A 6 -3.77 9.44 -11.83
CA VAL A 6 -4.16 10.73 -11.24
C VAL A 6 -4.92 10.51 -9.93
N ARG A 7 -5.80 9.51 -9.89
CA ARG A 7 -6.52 9.14 -8.66
C ARG A 7 -5.57 8.69 -7.55
N ARG A 8 -4.55 7.89 -7.88
CA ARG A 8 -3.53 7.43 -6.94
C ARG A 8 -2.77 8.61 -6.34
N ASP A 9 -2.30 9.53 -7.18
CA ASP A 9 -1.48 10.65 -6.73
C ASP A 9 -2.29 11.62 -5.84
N CYS A 10 -3.58 11.81 -6.14
CA CYS A 10 -4.49 12.55 -5.25
C CYS A 10 -4.64 11.89 -3.87
N LEU A 11 -4.80 10.56 -3.81
CA LEU A 11 -4.91 9.83 -2.55
C LEU A 11 -3.61 9.89 -1.74
N ILE A 12 -2.45 9.80 -2.39
CA ILE A 12 -1.14 9.95 -1.73
C ILE A 12 -1.00 11.35 -1.14
N LEU A 13 -1.34 12.38 -1.90
CA LEU A 13 -1.29 13.76 -1.40
C LEU A 13 -2.23 13.96 -0.21
N TYR A 14 -3.44 13.41 -0.31
CA TYR A 14 -4.41 13.48 0.77
C TYR A 14 -3.93 12.78 2.04
N LEU A 15 -3.37 11.56 1.93
CA LEU A 15 -2.76 10.85 3.05
C LEU A 15 -1.64 11.66 3.70
N LYS A 16 -0.78 12.31 2.91
CA LYS A 16 0.26 13.22 3.43
C LYS A 16 -0.35 14.36 4.24
N CYS A 17 -1.42 14.99 3.74
CA CYS A 17 -2.13 16.03 4.47
C CYS A 17 -2.69 15.51 5.79
N LEU A 18 -3.31 14.33 5.82
CA LEU A 18 -3.82 13.70 7.06
C LEU A 18 -2.70 13.48 8.09
N CYS A 19 -1.53 13.01 7.66
CA CYS A 19 -0.38 12.83 8.54
C CYS A 19 0.17 14.16 9.09
N MET A 20 0.16 15.23 8.29
CA MET A 20 0.62 16.55 8.73
C MET A 20 -0.34 17.21 9.75
N ILE A 21 -1.65 17.01 9.60
CA ILE A 21 -2.64 17.65 10.49
C ILE A 21 -2.87 16.90 11.80
N GLU A 22 -2.67 15.57 11.82
CA GLU A 22 -2.89 14.72 13.00
C GLU A 22 -2.26 15.27 14.29
N PRO A 23 -0.97 15.64 14.35
CA PRO A 23 -0.37 16.14 15.58
C PRO A 23 -0.84 17.56 15.95
N LEU A 24 -1.41 18.31 15.00
CA LEU A 24 -1.84 19.69 15.19
C LEU A 24 -3.26 19.79 15.73
N PHE A 25 -4.10 18.79 15.44
CA PHE A 25 -5.52 18.77 15.81
C PHE A 25 -5.86 17.45 16.51
N SER A 26 -5.91 17.50 17.84
CA SER A 26 -6.42 16.38 18.62
C SER A 26 -7.93 16.23 18.38
N MET A 27 -8.31 15.11 17.78
CA MET A 27 -9.71 14.79 17.51
C MET A 27 -10.54 14.62 18.79
N THR A 28 -9.92 14.35 19.93
CA THR A 28 -10.60 14.13 21.22
C THR A 28 -10.86 15.42 22.00
N THR A 29 -10.16 16.51 21.68
CA THR A 29 -10.27 17.79 22.41
C THR A 29 -10.75 18.95 21.54
N SER A 30 -10.92 18.73 20.24
CA SER A 30 -11.51 19.71 19.34
C SER A 30 -12.97 19.99 19.71
N PRO A 31 -13.43 21.25 19.71
CA PRO A 31 -14.83 21.58 19.96
C PRO A 31 -15.80 20.97 18.94
N ASN A 32 -15.34 20.78 17.70
CA ASN A 32 -16.10 20.21 16.60
C ASN A 32 -15.15 19.38 15.71
N PRO A 33 -14.77 18.15 16.12
CA PRO A 33 -13.92 17.31 15.30
C PRO A 33 -14.67 16.88 14.02
N PRO A 34 -13.97 16.75 12.87
CA PRO A 34 -14.57 16.20 11.67
C PRO A 34 -15.11 14.79 11.92
N ILE A 35 -16.17 14.43 11.20
CA ILE A 35 -16.70 13.06 11.12
C ILE A 35 -16.25 12.48 9.79
N PHE A 36 -15.64 11.30 9.85
CA PHE A 36 -15.27 10.52 8.68
C PHE A 36 -16.27 9.38 8.53
N VAL A 37 -16.74 9.15 7.30
CA VAL A 37 -17.74 8.13 6.99
C VAL A 37 -17.22 7.28 5.83
N TRP A 38 -17.08 5.98 6.06
CA TRP A 38 -16.69 5.01 5.04
C TRP A 38 -17.59 3.79 5.07
N TYR A 39 -17.81 3.23 3.88
CA TYR A 39 -18.59 2.02 3.67
C TYR A 39 -17.67 0.81 3.61
N ASN A 40 -18.10 -0.30 4.19
CA ASN A 40 -17.38 -1.56 4.16
C ASN A 40 -17.21 -2.04 2.70
N ALA A 41 -15.97 -2.31 2.31
CA ALA A 41 -15.61 -2.70 0.94
C ALA A 41 -16.22 -4.05 0.50
N PHE A 42 -16.52 -4.95 1.44
CA PHE A 42 -17.13 -6.25 1.16
C PHE A 42 -18.65 -6.24 1.29
N ASN A 43 -19.19 -5.35 2.12
CA ASN A 43 -20.62 -5.19 2.33
C ASN A 43 -21.01 -3.70 2.35
N PRO A 44 -21.25 -3.07 1.19
CA PRO A 44 -21.54 -1.64 1.11
C PRO A 44 -22.83 -1.18 1.82
N GLN A 45 -23.64 -2.10 2.34
CA GLN A 45 -24.80 -1.77 3.19
C GLN A 45 -24.41 -1.47 4.64
N GLU A 46 -23.17 -1.77 5.03
CA GLU A 46 -22.60 -1.47 6.34
C GLU A 46 -21.63 -0.29 6.22
N ASP A 47 -21.79 0.71 7.06
CA ASP A 47 -20.91 1.87 7.16
C ASP A 47 -20.43 2.10 8.60
N SER A 48 -19.32 2.83 8.72
CA SER A 48 -18.83 3.34 9.99
C SER A 48 -18.62 4.84 9.90
N SER A 49 -19.06 5.54 10.94
CA SER A 49 -18.96 6.98 11.09
C SER A 49 -18.19 7.30 12.36
N GLN A 50 -17.02 7.94 12.25
CA GLN A 50 -16.11 8.14 13.39
C GLN A 50 -15.43 9.51 13.38
N HIS A 51 -15.21 10.04 14.59
CA HIS A 51 -14.31 11.16 14.85
C HIS A 51 -12.86 10.69 15.04
N ASN A 52 -12.34 9.94 14.06
CA ASN A 52 -11.06 9.25 14.19
C ASN A 52 -10.21 9.44 12.93
N ILE A 53 -9.10 10.17 13.05
CA ILE A 53 -8.20 10.38 11.90
C ILE A 53 -7.48 9.09 11.47
N HIS A 54 -7.27 8.14 12.39
CA HIS A 54 -6.72 6.84 12.05
C HIS A 54 -7.69 6.03 11.19
N PHE A 55 -9.00 6.17 11.41
CA PHE A 55 -10.02 5.57 10.54
C PHE A 55 -9.96 6.14 9.12
N GLU A 56 -9.86 7.47 8.98
CA GLU A 56 -9.70 8.10 7.66
C GLU A 56 -8.43 7.61 6.94
N LYS A 57 -7.28 7.62 7.63
CA LYS A 57 -6.01 7.13 7.07
C LYS A 57 -6.11 5.65 6.68
N ALA A 58 -6.74 4.83 7.51
CA ALA A 58 -6.93 3.42 7.23
C ALA A 58 -7.71 3.20 5.92
N SER A 59 -8.82 3.90 5.74
CA SER A 59 -9.63 3.85 4.52
C SER A 59 -8.89 4.34 3.28
N VAL A 60 -8.10 5.41 3.40
CA VAL A 60 -7.28 5.93 2.29
C VAL A 60 -6.18 4.93 1.90
N LEU A 61 -5.50 4.33 2.87
CA LEU A 61 -4.49 3.30 2.63
C LEU A 61 -5.09 2.04 1.98
N PHE A 62 -6.27 1.61 2.44
CA PHE A 62 -6.99 0.50 1.82
C PHE A 62 -7.30 0.79 0.35
N ASN A 63 -7.81 2.00 0.05
CA ASN A 63 -8.10 2.43 -1.32
C ASN A 63 -6.85 2.50 -2.21
N LEU A 64 -5.70 2.92 -1.66
CA LEU A 64 -4.42 2.89 -2.37
C LEU A 64 -4.02 1.45 -2.72
N GLY A 65 -4.09 0.52 -1.76
CA GLY A 65 -3.82 -0.90 -2.00
C GLY A 65 -4.78 -1.53 -3.02
N ALA A 66 -6.07 -1.23 -2.93
CA ALA A 66 -7.09 -1.71 -3.85
C ALA A 66 -6.88 -1.16 -5.28
N LEU A 67 -6.57 0.13 -5.40
CA LEU A 67 -6.28 0.77 -6.68
C LEU A 67 -5.05 0.15 -7.35
N SER A 68 -3.97 -0.09 -6.60
CA SER A 68 -2.77 -0.77 -7.08
C SER A 68 -3.05 -2.20 -7.55
N THR A 69 -3.92 -2.93 -6.84
CA THR A 69 -4.37 -4.26 -7.26
C THR A 69 -5.17 -4.20 -8.57
N HIS A 70 -6.04 -3.19 -8.73
CA HIS A 70 -6.78 -2.99 -9.97
C HIS A 70 -5.86 -2.62 -11.15
N ILE A 71 -4.82 -1.83 -10.93
CA ILE A 71 -3.80 -1.52 -11.95
C ILE A 71 -3.12 -2.82 -12.40
N THR A 72 -2.74 -3.70 -11.47
CA THR A 72 -2.16 -5.00 -11.77
C THR A 72 -3.05 -5.81 -12.71
N LEU A 73 -4.35 -5.92 -12.40
CA LEU A 73 -5.33 -6.67 -13.20
C LEU A 73 -5.55 -6.07 -14.60
N SER A 74 -5.25 -4.78 -14.80
CA SER A 74 -5.37 -4.10 -16.10
C SER A 74 -4.15 -4.25 -17.01
N CYS A 75 -3.05 -4.83 -16.52
CA CYS A 75 -1.81 -4.95 -17.28
C CYS A 75 -1.83 -6.11 -18.28
N ASP A 76 -1.23 -5.90 -19.45
CA ASP A 76 -1.02 -6.96 -20.45
C ASP A 76 0.24 -7.78 -20.14
N LEU A 77 0.05 -8.90 -19.45
CA LEU A 77 1.12 -9.81 -19.05
C LEU A 77 1.78 -10.56 -20.21
N SER A 78 1.26 -10.46 -21.45
CA SER A 78 1.94 -11.00 -22.64
C SER A 78 3.16 -10.16 -23.05
N THR A 79 3.26 -8.93 -22.53
CA THR A 79 4.36 -8.00 -22.85
C THR A 79 5.30 -7.84 -21.66
N VAL A 80 6.59 -7.62 -21.94
CA VAL A 80 7.60 -7.31 -20.91
C VAL A 80 7.23 -6.05 -20.13
N GLN A 81 6.68 -5.05 -20.81
CA GLN A 81 6.28 -3.80 -20.19
C GLN A 81 5.09 -3.98 -19.25
N GLY A 82 4.03 -4.67 -19.69
CA GLY A 82 2.87 -4.95 -18.86
C GLY A 82 3.22 -5.82 -17.66
N TYR A 83 4.13 -6.78 -17.82
CA TYR A 83 4.66 -7.57 -16.71
C TYR A 83 5.38 -6.71 -15.66
N ARG A 84 6.25 -5.77 -16.09
CA ARG A 84 6.94 -4.84 -15.18
C ARG A 84 5.96 -3.94 -14.43
N LEU A 85 4.99 -3.38 -15.15
CA LEU A 85 3.95 -2.52 -14.56
C LEU A 85 3.09 -3.27 -13.54
N ALA A 86 2.73 -4.52 -13.83
CA ALA A 86 2.00 -5.38 -12.90
C ALA A 86 2.82 -5.67 -11.63
N MET A 87 4.12 -5.93 -11.78
CA MET A 87 5.03 -6.12 -10.65
C MET A 87 5.12 -4.87 -9.77
N ASP A 88 5.38 -3.71 -10.37
CA ASP A 88 5.48 -2.44 -9.64
C ASP A 88 4.18 -2.14 -8.87
N ALA A 89 3.03 -2.36 -9.52
CA ALA A 89 1.73 -2.17 -8.90
C ALA A 89 1.46 -3.15 -7.74
N LEU A 90 1.91 -4.41 -7.83
CA LEU A 90 1.80 -5.35 -6.71
C LEU A 90 2.70 -4.97 -5.53
N TYR A 91 3.91 -4.44 -5.76
CA TYR A 91 4.74 -3.91 -4.68
C TYR A 91 4.12 -2.68 -4.04
N ASP A 92 3.55 -1.77 -4.83
CA ASP A 92 2.77 -0.63 -4.31
C ASP A 92 1.63 -1.13 -3.42
N ALA A 93 0.84 -2.12 -3.87
CA ALA A 93 -0.25 -2.68 -3.09
C ALA A 93 0.26 -3.30 -1.77
N SER A 94 1.34 -4.08 -1.83
CA SER A 94 1.97 -4.71 -0.66
C SER A 94 2.41 -3.66 0.37
N TYR A 95 3.02 -2.57 -0.09
CA TYR A 95 3.45 -1.47 0.74
C TYR A 95 2.26 -0.78 1.43
N TRP A 96 1.22 -0.39 0.69
CA TRP A 96 0.07 0.29 1.29
C TRP A 96 -0.66 -0.56 2.32
N PHE A 97 -0.85 -1.86 2.05
CA PHE A 97 -1.45 -2.78 3.01
C PHE A 97 -0.54 -3.06 4.22
N PHE A 98 0.78 -3.04 4.06
CA PHE A 98 1.71 -3.12 5.20
C PHE A 98 1.58 -1.90 6.11
N ILE A 99 1.56 -0.69 5.55
CA ILE A 99 1.40 0.54 6.33
C ILE A 99 0.05 0.55 7.04
N LEU A 100 -1.03 0.15 6.36
CA LEU A 100 -2.36 -0.01 6.95
C LEU A 100 -2.33 -0.96 8.14
N TRP A 101 -1.84 -2.18 7.93
CA TRP A 101 -1.78 -3.23 8.96
C TRP A 101 -0.98 -2.78 10.18
N LYS A 102 0.19 -2.17 9.94
CA LYS A 102 1.15 -1.87 11.00
C LYS A 102 0.81 -0.60 11.79
N LEU A 103 0.24 0.42 11.16
CA LEU A 103 0.10 1.74 11.76
C LEU A 103 -1.33 2.13 12.11
N GLU A 104 -2.32 1.64 11.37
CA GLU A 104 -3.69 2.20 11.42
C GLU A 104 -4.77 1.17 11.76
N ALA A 105 -4.62 -0.11 11.38
CA ALA A 105 -5.66 -1.13 11.56
C ALA A 105 -6.16 -1.26 13.01
N GLU A 106 -5.25 -1.37 13.98
CA GLU A 106 -5.59 -1.45 15.41
C GLU A 106 -6.27 -0.18 15.96
N LYS A 107 -5.97 0.99 15.37
CA LYS A 107 -6.44 2.30 15.84
C LYS A 107 -7.75 2.73 15.19
N SER A 108 -8.10 2.14 14.05
CA SER A 108 -9.29 2.51 13.27
C SER A 108 -10.60 2.04 13.89
N SER A 109 -10.61 0.92 14.64
CA SER A 109 -11.80 0.31 15.26
C SER A 109 -13.02 0.27 14.32
N ALA A 110 -12.81 -0.02 13.04
CA ALA A 110 -13.79 0.15 11.98
C ALA A 110 -14.53 -1.14 11.59
N THR A 111 -15.14 -1.14 10.39
CA THR A 111 -15.77 -2.32 9.77
C THR A 111 -14.75 -3.42 9.49
N ILE A 112 -15.25 -4.64 9.25
CA ILE A 112 -14.43 -5.87 9.19
C ILE A 112 -13.33 -5.84 8.12
N ASP A 113 -13.52 -5.09 7.03
CA ASP A 113 -12.58 -4.89 5.93
C ASP A 113 -11.29 -4.17 6.34
N LEU A 114 -11.35 -3.34 7.38
CA LEU A 114 -10.20 -2.63 7.96
C LEU A 114 -9.62 -3.33 9.21
N SER A 115 -10.18 -4.47 9.61
CA SER A 115 -9.67 -5.24 10.76
C SER A 115 -8.26 -5.77 10.53
N VAL A 116 -7.48 -5.89 11.60
CA VAL A 116 -6.09 -6.41 11.55
C VAL A 116 -6.00 -7.75 10.82
N ASN A 117 -6.92 -8.67 11.11
CA ASN A 117 -6.95 -10.00 10.47
C ASN A 117 -7.29 -9.92 8.98
N CYS A 118 -8.24 -9.06 8.58
CA CYS A 118 -8.57 -8.85 7.18
C CYS A 118 -7.38 -8.26 6.42
N VAL A 119 -6.77 -7.20 6.95
CA VAL A 119 -5.63 -6.57 6.26
C VAL A 119 -4.44 -7.54 6.18
N GLN A 120 -4.19 -8.34 7.21
CA GLN A 120 -3.17 -9.38 7.15
C GLN A 120 -3.50 -10.44 6.08
N MET A 121 -4.76 -10.86 5.96
CA MET A 121 -5.20 -11.77 4.90
C MET A 121 -4.91 -11.18 3.52
N LEU A 122 -5.25 -9.91 3.29
CA LEU A 122 -4.97 -9.22 2.03
C LEU A 122 -3.46 -9.15 1.75
N ARG A 123 -2.63 -8.91 2.75
CA ARG A 123 -1.16 -8.94 2.61
C ARG A 123 -0.66 -10.31 2.12
N GLU A 124 -1.16 -11.40 2.70
CA GLU A 124 -0.79 -12.75 2.28
C GLU A 124 -1.25 -13.04 0.83
N MET A 125 -2.43 -12.54 0.43
CA MET A 125 -2.91 -12.64 -0.94
C MET A 125 -2.03 -11.87 -1.95
N ILE A 126 -1.61 -10.65 -1.62
CA ILE A 126 -0.70 -9.87 -2.47
C ILE A 126 0.67 -10.54 -2.54
N ALA A 127 1.20 -11.05 -1.42
CA ALA A 127 2.46 -11.78 -1.40
C ALA A 127 2.42 -13.04 -2.28
N ALA A 128 1.30 -13.78 -2.25
CA ALA A 128 1.08 -14.92 -3.14
C ALA A 128 1.10 -14.49 -4.62
N GLN A 129 0.44 -13.37 -4.97
CA GLN A 129 0.46 -12.84 -6.34
C GLN A 129 1.86 -12.40 -6.79
N ILE A 130 2.64 -11.76 -5.91
CA ILE A 130 4.03 -11.39 -6.20
C ILE A 130 4.88 -12.64 -6.46
N ALA A 131 4.76 -13.66 -5.63
CA ALA A 131 5.49 -14.92 -5.80
C ALA A 131 5.10 -15.62 -7.12
N ASP A 132 3.79 -15.70 -7.39
CA ASP A 132 3.25 -16.28 -8.63
C ASP A 132 3.76 -15.54 -9.86
N LEU A 133 3.66 -14.21 -9.86
CA LEU A 133 4.09 -13.41 -10.99
C LEU A 133 5.60 -13.55 -11.20
N THR A 134 6.41 -13.39 -10.15
CA THR A 134 7.89 -13.43 -10.19
C THR A 134 8.40 -14.66 -10.90
N TRP A 135 7.74 -15.78 -10.64
CA TRP A 135 8.13 -17.06 -11.18
C TRP A 135 7.70 -17.27 -12.62
N ASN A 136 6.50 -16.82 -12.98
CA ASN A 136 5.96 -16.89 -14.34
C ASN A 136 6.56 -15.84 -15.30
N CYS A 137 7.63 -15.15 -14.90
CA CYS A 137 8.32 -14.17 -15.73
C CYS A 137 8.78 -14.83 -17.05
N PRO A 138 8.48 -14.26 -18.23
CA PRO A 138 8.86 -14.85 -19.53
C PRO A 138 10.38 -15.04 -19.74
N HIS A 139 11.21 -14.51 -18.85
CA HIS A 139 12.68 -14.56 -18.92
C HIS A 139 13.31 -15.39 -17.78
N SER A 140 12.53 -16.04 -16.90
CA SER A 140 13.09 -16.87 -15.82
C SER A 140 13.55 -18.22 -16.38
N HIS A 141 14.86 -18.36 -16.62
CA HIS A 141 15.50 -19.62 -17.05
C HIS A 141 15.79 -20.57 -15.87
N SER A 142 14.96 -20.60 -14.84
CA SER A 142 15.27 -21.30 -13.58
C SER A 142 14.37 -22.52 -13.36
N ASP A 143 14.98 -23.64 -12.97
CA ASP A 143 14.34 -24.91 -12.55
C ASP A 143 13.59 -24.81 -11.19
N GLY A 144 13.60 -23.66 -10.51
CA GLY A 144 13.04 -23.46 -9.17
C GLY A 144 11.50 -23.40 -9.07
N SER A 145 10.79 -24.08 -9.97
CA SER A 145 9.33 -24.04 -10.06
C SER A 145 8.65 -24.56 -8.81
N SER A 146 9.27 -25.55 -8.17
CA SER A 146 8.80 -26.13 -6.91
C SER A 146 8.85 -25.15 -5.74
N LEU A 147 9.87 -24.26 -5.68
CA LEU A 147 10.00 -23.30 -4.58
C LEU A 147 8.96 -22.17 -4.70
N ALA A 148 8.73 -21.67 -5.90
CA ALA A 148 7.70 -20.66 -6.13
C ALA A 148 6.30 -21.23 -5.91
N GLU A 149 6.07 -22.47 -6.33
CA GLU A 149 4.82 -23.19 -6.07
C GLU A 149 4.56 -23.35 -4.56
N TYR A 150 5.59 -23.78 -3.82
CA TYR A 150 5.54 -23.86 -2.36
C TYR A 150 5.21 -22.52 -1.72
N LEU A 151 5.90 -21.44 -2.14
CA LEU A 151 5.67 -20.09 -1.65
C LEU A 151 4.24 -19.61 -1.86
N VAL A 152 3.69 -19.80 -3.06
CA VAL A 152 2.31 -19.41 -3.36
C VAL A 152 1.34 -20.21 -2.48
N THR A 153 1.51 -21.53 -2.38
CA THR A 153 0.65 -22.40 -1.58
C THR A 153 0.71 -22.04 -0.09
N LEU A 154 1.90 -21.79 0.45
CA LEU A 154 2.09 -21.37 1.85
C LEU A 154 1.36 -20.05 2.14
N ARG A 155 1.49 -19.06 1.25
CA ARG A 155 0.82 -17.74 1.39
C ARG A 155 -0.70 -17.86 1.26
N CYS A 156 -1.18 -18.63 0.29
CA CYS A 156 -2.61 -18.90 0.16
C CYS A 156 -3.18 -19.60 1.39
N ARG A 157 -2.45 -20.57 1.98
CA ARG A 157 -2.86 -21.24 3.22
C ARG A 157 -2.99 -20.25 4.38
N LYS A 158 -1.98 -19.40 4.61
CA LYS A 158 -2.06 -18.34 5.64
C LYS A 158 -3.26 -17.42 5.43
N ALA A 159 -3.51 -16.98 4.20
CA ALA A 159 -4.67 -16.16 3.86
C ALA A 159 -5.99 -16.89 4.14
N TYR A 160 -6.08 -18.17 3.80
CA TYR A 160 -7.28 -18.97 4.03
C TYR A 160 -7.56 -19.15 5.52
N ASP A 161 -6.55 -19.51 6.31
CA ASP A 161 -6.68 -19.67 7.76
C ASP A 161 -7.22 -18.37 8.37
N LEU A 162 -6.65 -17.22 8.00
CA LEU A 162 -7.14 -15.90 8.44
C LEU A 162 -8.60 -15.65 8.01
N SER A 163 -8.97 -15.99 6.78
CA SER A 163 -10.35 -15.82 6.26
C SER A 163 -11.39 -16.62 7.05
N THR A 164 -10.97 -17.68 7.73
CA THR A 164 -11.84 -18.54 8.55
C THR A 164 -11.89 -18.15 10.03
N LEU A 165 -11.19 -17.09 10.44
CA LEU A 165 -11.16 -16.66 11.85
C LEU A 165 -12.27 -15.66 12.18
N GLY A 166 -13.06 -15.99 13.20
CA GLY A 166 -13.94 -15.03 13.89
C GLY A 166 -14.96 -14.35 12.96
N PRO A 167 -15.24 -13.05 13.14
CA PRO A 167 -16.23 -12.31 12.35
C PRO A 167 -15.92 -12.23 10.84
N LEU A 168 -14.67 -12.52 10.44
CA LEU A 168 -14.26 -12.52 9.04
C LEU A 168 -14.89 -13.71 8.28
N ALA A 169 -15.01 -14.86 8.94
CA ALA A 169 -15.63 -16.05 8.36
C ALA A 169 -17.11 -15.82 8.02
N GLU A 170 -17.84 -15.15 8.91
CA GLU A 170 -19.27 -14.83 8.75
C GLU A 170 -19.52 -13.91 7.56
N ASN A 171 -18.65 -12.91 7.37
CA ASN A 171 -18.73 -11.97 6.26
C ASN A 171 -18.35 -12.61 4.91
N PHE A 172 -17.53 -13.66 4.93
CA PHE A 172 -17.10 -14.34 3.71
C PHE A 172 -17.91 -15.60 3.36
N VAL A 173 -18.98 -15.93 4.10
CA VAL A 173 -19.85 -17.08 3.77
C VAL A 173 -20.41 -17.00 2.33
N GLN A 174 -20.67 -15.79 1.83
CA GLN A 174 -21.16 -15.55 0.46
C GLN A 174 -20.05 -15.10 -0.51
N SER A 175 -18.81 -14.99 -0.05
CA SER A 175 -17.68 -14.52 -0.84
C SER A 175 -17.00 -15.66 -1.58
N SER A 176 -16.50 -15.38 -2.78
CA SER A 176 -15.68 -16.33 -3.55
C SER A 176 -14.22 -16.40 -3.06
N ILE A 177 -13.82 -15.57 -2.07
CA ILE A 177 -12.43 -15.48 -1.60
C ILE A 177 -11.92 -16.82 -1.03
N PRO A 178 -12.61 -17.50 -0.10
CA PRO A 178 -12.14 -18.79 0.43
C PRO A 178 -12.03 -19.87 -0.67
N GLN A 179 -12.99 -19.92 -1.60
CA GLN A 179 -12.99 -20.86 -2.72
C GLN A 179 -11.85 -20.58 -3.71
N PHE A 180 -11.55 -19.31 -3.97
CA PHE A 180 -10.41 -18.89 -4.78
C PHE A 180 -9.08 -19.31 -4.16
N LEU A 181 -8.92 -19.09 -2.85
CA LEU A 181 -7.72 -19.49 -2.10
C LEU A 181 -7.56 -21.01 -2.11
N GLU A 182 -8.63 -21.75 -1.88
CA GLU A 182 -8.64 -23.22 -1.93
C GLU A 182 -8.30 -23.75 -3.33
N SER A 183 -8.84 -23.12 -4.39
CA SER A 183 -8.51 -23.46 -5.78
C SER A 183 -7.03 -23.23 -6.09
N LYS A 184 -6.45 -22.11 -5.63
CA LYS A 184 -5.02 -21.80 -5.80
C LYS A 184 -4.12 -22.80 -5.06
N MET A 185 -4.57 -23.37 -3.94
CA MET A 185 -3.85 -24.46 -3.26
C MET A 185 -3.98 -25.81 -3.99
N LYS A 186 -5.18 -26.15 -4.48
CA LYS A 186 -5.46 -27.44 -5.15
C LYS A 186 -4.82 -27.57 -6.52
N THR A 187 -4.72 -26.47 -7.27
CA THR A 187 -4.16 -26.46 -8.63
C THR A 187 -2.64 -26.63 -8.67
N ARG A 188 -1.98 -26.64 -7.52
CA ARG A 188 -0.51 -26.48 -7.39
C ARG A 188 0.11 -27.38 -6.33
N HIS A 189 -0.36 -28.63 -6.27
CA HIS A 189 0.05 -29.57 -5.23
C HIS A 189 1.34 -30.29 -5.63
N VAL A 190 2.46 -29.92 -4.99
CA VAL A 190 3.55 -30.86 -4.74
C VAL A 190 3.17 -31.66 -3.50
N GLN A 191 3.11 -32.99 -3.63
CA GLN A 191 2.87 -33.89 -2.51
C GLN A 191 4.19 -34.07 -1.74
N THR A 192 4.28 -33.50 -0.54
CA THR A 192 5.39 -33.76 0.38
C THR A 192 4.86 -34.17 1.75
N ASP A 193 5.53 -35.17 2.34
CA ASP A 193 5.12 -35.91 3.54
C ASP A 193 5.07 -35.00 4.79
N PRO A 194 4.17 -35.24 5.76
CA PRO A 194 3.87 -34.31 6.87
C PRO A 194 4.97 -34.16 7.94
N SER A 195 6.12 -34.81 7.80
CA SER A 195 7.18 -34.83 8.82
C SER A 195 8.48 -34.13 8.40
N ASP A 196 8.45 -33.32 7.34
CA ASP A 196 9.68 -32.86 6.69
C ASP A 196 10.26 -31.60 7.34
N VAL A 197 11.47 -31.71 7.88
CA VAL A 197 12.30 -30.58 8.35
C VAL A 197 12.47 -29.53 7.22
N THR A 198 12.34 -29.98 5.97
CA THR A 198 12.34 -29.15 4.76
C THR A 198 11.18 -28.14 4.75
N GLU A 199 9.98 -28.48 5.21
CA GLU A 199 8.84 -27.54 5.29
C GLU A 199 9.13 -26.41 6.28
N GLN A 200 9.63 -26.74 7.48
CA GLN A 200 9.98 -25.73 8.49
C GLN A 200 11.15 -24.85 8.02
N PHE A 201 12.15 -25.46 7.37
CA PHE A 201 13.28 -24.73 6.80
C PHE A 201 12.85 -23.80 5.66
N LEU A 202 12.04 -24.29 4.71
CA LEU A 202 11.53 -23.50 3.61
C LEU A 202 10.62 -22.38 4.13
N SER A 203 9.71 -22.67 5.05
CA SER A 203 8.87 -21.66 5.70
C SER A 203 9.72 -20.57 6.37
N GLY A 204 10.71 -20.95 7.18
CA GLY A 204 11.63 -20.00 7.83
C GLY A 204 12.49 -19.21 6.84
N TYR A 205 13.01 -19.85 5.79
CA TYR A 205 13.76 -19.18 4.73
C TYR A 205 12.89 -18.17 3.97
N CYS A 206 11.66 -18.54 3.65
CA CYS A 206 10.70 -17.70 2.94
C CYS A 206 10.24 -16.51 3.80
N GLU A 207 10.07 -16.73 5.10
CA GLU A 207 9.77 -15.67 6.06
C GLU A 207 10.94 -14.69 6.19
N ALA A 208 12.17 -15.18 6.30
CA ALA A 208 13.37 -14.36 6.29
C ALA A 208 13.52 -13.56 4.99
N GLN A 209 13.29 -14.19 3.82
CA GLN A 209 13.35 -13.52 2.53
C GLN A 209 12.28 -12.42 2.40
N SER A 210 11.06 -12.67 2.90
CA SER A 210 9.98 -11.68 2.94
C SER A 210 10.36 -10.46 3.78
N LEU A 211 10.92 -10.69 4.98
CA LEU A 211 11.36 -9.62 5.88
C LEU A 211 12.53 -8.81 5.28
N LEU A 212 13.50 -9.49 4.65
CA LEU A 212 14.60 -8.84 3.95
C LEU A 212 14.09 -7.98 2.79
N ARG A 213 13.09 -8.46 2.05
CA ARG A 213 12.52 -7.70 0.94
C ARG A 213 11.72 -6.49 1.40
N GLU A 214 10.92 -6.65 2.45
CA GLU A 214 10.17 -5.57 3.09
C GLU A 214 11.11 -4.49 3.66
N ALA A 215 12.29 -4.88 4.16
CA ALA A 215 13.34 -3.95 4.58
C ALA A 215 14.05 -3.26 3.38
N CYS A 216 14.42 -4.03 2.35
CA CYS A 216 15.18 -3.52 1.19
C CYS A 216 14.35 -2.77 0.14
N GLN A 217 13.04 -2.98 0.10
CA GLN A 217 12.11 -2.30 -0.81
C GLN A 217 11.44 -1.09 -0.20
N THR A 218 11.87 -0.63 0.98
CA THR A 218 11.61 0.76 1.35
C THR A 218 12.18 1.62 0.24
N PRO A 219 11.36 2.31 -0.58
CA PRO A 219 11.91 3.37 -1.39
C PRO A 219 12.49 4.34 -0.36
N SER A 220 13.81 4.55 -0.40
CA SER A 220 14.44 5.64 0.31
C SER A 220 13.85 6.94 -0.24
N LEU A 221 12.72 7.35 0.31
CA LEU A 221 12.09 8.63 0.08
C LEU A 221 11.66 9.11 1.45
N ASP A 222 12.56 9.86 2.10
CA ASP A 222 12.34 11.24 2.54
C ASP A 222 10.97 11.64 3.13
N LEU A 223 10.20 10.69 3.65
CA LEU A 223 8.93 10.99 4.32
C LEU A 223 9.13 11.70 5.67
N LEU A 224 10.38 11.82 6.13
CA LEU A 224 10.74 12.53 7.37
C LEU A 224 12.00 13.43 7.26
N SER A 225 12.65 13.59 6.09
CA SER A 225 13.97 14.26 6.01
C SER A 225 13.97 15.64 5.34
N GLU A 226 12.93 16.06 4.63
CA GLU A 226 12.85 17.43 4.10
C GLU A 226 11.56 18.11 4.54
N VAL A 227 11.55 18.57 5.79
CA VAL A 227 11.16 19.92 6.24
C VAL A 227 11.31 19.87 7.76
N GLY A 228 12.34 20.52 8.29
CA GLY A 228 12.57 20.67 9.72
C GLY A 228 11.41 21.38 10.44
N PRO A 229 11.45 21.49 11.78
CA PRO A 229 10.33 22.02 12.55
C PRO A 229 10.00 23.44 12.09
N VAL A 230 8.81 23.60 11.50
CA VAL A 230 8.25 24.92 11.22
C VAL A 230 7.91 25.55 12.57
N MET A 231 8.81 26.39 13.05
CA MET A 231 8.57 27.25 14.20
C MET A 231 7.46 28.24 13.83
N ILE A 232 6.28 28.05 14.40
CA ILE A 232 5.21 29.05 14.37
C ILE A 232 5.66 30.19 15.27
N LYS A 233 6.14 31.28 14.67
CA LYS A 233 6.13 32.60 15.28
C LYS A 233 5.26 33.52 14.43
N ASP A 234 4.19 33.98 15.07
CA ASP A 234 3.36 35.12 14.69
C ASP A 234 2.68 34.99 13.32
N GLY A 235 1.45 34.46 13.37
CA GLY A 235 0.60 34.09 12.24
C GLY A 235 0.56 35.10 11.09
N ASN A 236 1.22 34.73 9.98
CA ASN A 236 0.83 35.07 8.61
C ASN A 236 1.57 34.15 7.63
N LEU A 237 0.82 33.35 6.87
CA LEU A 237 1.33 32.53 5.77
C LEU A 237 1.50 33.40 4.51
N VAL A 238 2.74 33.77 4.20
CA VAL A 238 3.12 34.28 2.87
C VAL A 238 3.67 33.13 2.06
N ILE A 239 2.92 32.68 1.06
CA ILE A 239 3.34 31.65 0.10
C ILE A 239 4.16 32.36 -0.98
N ASN A 240 5.47 32.15 -1.02
CA ASN A 240 6.32 32.65 -2.10
C ASN A 240 6.55 31.52 -3.12
N LEU A 241 5.72 31.48 -4.15
CA LEU A 241 5.96 30.67 -5.35
C LEU A 241 6.80 31.52 -6.33
N ARG A 242 8.08 31.17 -6.47
CA ARG A 242 8.96 31.57 -7.58
C ARG A 242 9.62 30.26 -8.02
N GLY A 243 9.31 29.64 -9.16
CA GLY A 243 9.28 30.21 -10.49
C GLY A 243 10.57 29.77 -11.20
N ILE A 244 10.58 28.56 -11.78
CA ILE A 244 11.63 28.11 -12.71
C ILE A 244 10.93 27.79 -14.05
N GLY A 245 11.15 28.67 -15.02
CA GLY A 245 10.70 28.57 -16.40
C GLY A 245 11.05 29.90 -17.09
N GLY A 246 11.97 29.85 -18.06
CA GLY A 246 12.58 31.01 -18.71
C GLY A 246 11.64 31.80 -19.60
N ASP A 247 11.99 33.06 -19.88
CA ASP A 247 12.54 33.50 -21.18
C ASP A 247 12.59 35.04 -21.27
N GLU A 248 13.55 35.50 -22.08
CA GLU A 248 13.64 36.79 -22.79
C GLU A 248 13.98 38.11 -22.05
N LEU A 249 15.23 38.54 -22.29
CA LEU A 249 15.68 39.94 -22.43
C LEU A 249 14.92 40.64 -23.60
N PRO A 250 14.74 41.99 -23.62
CA PRO A 250 15.86 42.93 -23.77
C PRO A 250 15.69 44.34 -23.16
N GLY A 251 16.78 45.13 -23.21
CA GLY A 251 16.72 46.60 -23.26
C GLY A 251 17.30 47.33 -22.05
N ASN A 252 18.63 47.47 -21.94
CA ASN A 252 19.47 48.62 -22.34
C ASN A 252 19.52 49.82 -21.37
N HIS A 253 20.78 50.16 -21.04
CA HIS A 253 21.38 51.47 -20.77
C HIS A 253 21.56 52.02 -19.33
N ASN A 254 22.86 52.04 -18.95
CA ASN A 254 23.65 53.15 -18.36
C ASN A 254 23.43 53.43 -16.87
N ASN A 255 24.40 53.73 -16.00
CA ASN A 255 25.80 54.16 -16.13
C ASN A 255 26.51 53.84 -14.80
N MET A 256 27.76 53.38 -14.85
CA MET A 256 28.62 53.22 -13.67
C MET A 256 29.62 54.39 -13.65
N THR A 257 29.45 55.30 -12.70
CA THR A 257 30.45 56.32 -12.34
C THR A 257 31.40 55.67 -11.33
N ILE A 258 32.69 55.54 -11.69
CA ILE A 258 33.76 55.16 -10.76
C ILE A 258 34.45 56.45 -10.34
N ASP A 259 34.37 56.76 -9.05
CA ASP A 259 35.14 57.81 -8.39
C ASP A 259 36.60 57.39 -8.22
N ARG A 260 37.51 58.35 -8.46
CA ARG A 260 38.95 58.25 -8.20
C ARG A 260 39.24 58.76 -6.78
N ASN A 261 40.05 57.99 -6.05
CA ASN A 261 41.28 58.48 -5.40
C ASN A 261 42.23 57.32 -5.18
#